data_AF-A0A2G1QQI8-F1
#
_entry.id   AF-A0A2G1QQI8-F1
#
_cell.length_a   1.000
_cell.length_b   1.000
_cell.length_c   1.000
_cell.angle_alpha   90.00
_cell.angle_beta   90.00
_cell.angle_gamma   90.00
#
_symmetry.space_group_name_H-M   'P 1'
#
loop_
_entity.id
_entity.type
_entity.pdbx_description
1 polymer ?
#
loop_
_entity_poly.entity_id
_entity_poly.type
_entity_poly.pdbx_seq_one_letter_code
_entity_poly.pdbx_strand_id
1 'polypeptide(L)'
;MKSGLKTVSVLLAAVALTVVIAPRGNMSSTLTARMATVQDDCTAARSGKPCRHDVLAEAMKTRLPDLRATALARRQAETLSAAWTTRVREAGRDMAGPEARRIRVSQAESLRARIIASQDRREAALRRERELREARAGARLARLISPDAILPHGSLKRDRIEPKPERPLPEVEPHLPAIERIRARFRTLASADRKRPLTVLHIGDSHVASDSFTSGIRDILQARYGDAGRGQMIPPDAFKYAYVDQISQKAAGRWRSKTALKYKHGPFGLSGVNLASSARNARLTMDTKSGDFDWVAVTVATGPDQGRFALTVGDRTEQFSARGEAGSAQTFRMAARGDSATLTVLGGGNVQVLDWASGKEEPGVRYVNFGLIGATAAITKRMDRKLIAENLKAINPDVIVFGYATNDGFDDNFDTGSYLAMVRDLYQRMKAQAPKADWVFLGAADGLRQRGKGSSACGGGWRTPPKLAAHRKAMAQFARDNDAAYWDWAEFMGGACSANRWAKRDLMARDRVHFTRSGYRRSAEAFAEWLSLDTPEQAVVALSQ
;
A
#
# COMPACT_ATOMS: atom_id res chain seq x y z
N MET A 1 13.68 -50.81 8.76
CA MET A 1 14.05 -50.07 7.52
C MET A 1 12.89 -49.38 6.81
N LYS A 2 11.67 -49.95 6.72
CA LYS A 2 10.51 -49.29 6.05
C LYS A 2 9.87 -48.12 6.85
N SER A 3 10.11 -48.00 8.15
CA SER A 3 9.60 -46.90 8.99
C SER A 3 10.37 -45.59 8.80
N GLY A 4 11.70 -45.64 8.63
CA GLY A 4 12.54 -44.45 8.42
C GLY A 4 12.29 -43.75 7.07
N LEU A 5 11.91 -44.49 6.02
CA LEU A 5 11.58 -43.90 4.71
C LEU A 5 10.29 -43.07 4.71
N LYS A 6 9.31 -43.43 5.55
CA LYS A 6 8.06 -42.65 5.69
C LYS A 6 8.28 -41.36 6.48
N THR A 7 9.08 -41.41 7.54
CA THR A 7 9.43 -40.23 8.35
C THR A 7 10.19 -39.17 7.54
N VAL A 8 11.12 -39.60 6.67
CA VAL A 8 11.88 -38.69 5.78
C VAL A 8 11.00 -38.08 4.69
N SER A 9 10.04 -38.82 4.15
CA SER A 9 9.10 -38.32 3.13
C SER A 9 8.11 -37.28 3.69
N VAL A 10 7.69 -37.45 4.95
CA VAL A 10 6.83 -36.49 5.67
C VAL A 10 7.61 -35.22 6.05
N LEU A 11 8.88 -35.34 6.44
CA LEU A 11 9.77 -34.19 6.64
C LEU A 11 10.05 -33.42 5.33
N LEU A 12 10.17 -34.13 4.20
CA LEU A 12 10.31 -33.54 2.86
C LEU A 12 9.05 -32.76 2.43
N ALA A 13 7.85 -33.29 2.71
CA ALA A 13 6.60 -32.59 2.46
C ALA A 13 6.40 -31.37 3.38
N ALA A 14 6.81 -31.47 4.65
CA ALA A 14 6.75 -30.37 5.61
C ALA A 14 7.70 -29.23 5.24
N VAL A 15 8.94 -29.53 4.82
CA VAL A 15 9.94 -28.52 4.40
C VAL A 15 9.54 -27.87 3.06
N ALA A 16 8.97 -28.62 2.13
CA ALA A 16 8.42 -28.05 0.90
C ALA A 16 7.28 -27.05 1.19
N LEU A 17 6.48 -27.30 2.23
CA LEU A 17 5.39 -26.42 2.64
C LEU A 17 5.87 -25.15 3.37
N THR A 18 6.95 -25.24 4.17
CA THR A 18 7.53 -24.05 4.85
C THR A 18 8.15 -23.05 3.87
N VAL A 19 8.56 -23.51 2.68
CA VAL A 19 9.10 -22.67 1.61
C VAL A 19 7.99 -22.00 0.78
N VAL A 20 6.80 -22.60 0.76
CA VAL A 20 5.63 -22.09 0.01
C VAL A 20 4.77 -21.14 0.88
N ILE A 21 4.79 -21.28 2.20
CA ILE A 21 3.94 -20.50 3.13
C ILE A 21 4.81 -19.69 4.10
N ALA A 22 5.42 -18.58 3.63
CA ALA A 22 5.58 -17.32 4.39
C ALA A 22 6.65 -16.38 3.79
N PRO A 23 6.28 -15.19 3.28
CA PRO A 23 7.11 -14.01 3.48
C PRO A 23 6.94 -13.56 4.94
N ARG A 24 8.02 -13.51 5.72
CA ARG A 24 8.02 -13.45 7.19
C ARG A 24 7.09 -12.40 7.83
N GLY A 25 6.38 -12.83 8.87
CA GLY A 25 5.81 -12.00 9.94
C GLY A 25 5.11 -12.83 11.02
N ASN A 26 5.77 -13.03 12.17
CA ASN A 26 5.31 -13.70 13.41
C ASN A 26 4.88 -15.18 13.33
N MET A 27 5.71 -16.05 13.91
CA MET A 27 5.25 -17.35 14.42
C MET A 27 4.17 -17.11 15.48
N SER A 28 2.93 -17.52 15.20
CA SER A 28 1.87 -17.61 16.21
C SER A 28 2.16 -18.82 17.10
N SER A 29 2.24 -18.61 18.41
CA SER A 29 2.40 -19.64 19.45
C SER A 29 1.38 -20.79 19.34
N THR A 30 0.30 -20.61 18.59
CA THR A 30 -0.76 -21.59 18.37
C THR A 30 -0.41 -22.69 17.35
N LEU A 31 0.51 -22.43 16.39
CA LEU A 31 0.93 -23.45 15.42
C LEU A 31 1.99 -24.38 16.01
N THR A 32 2.94 -23.80 16.77
CA THR A 32 3.95 -24.55 17.52
C THR A 32 3.30 -25.38 18.63
N ALA A 33 2.28 -24.85 19.32
CA ALA A 33 1.53 -25.60 20.34
C ALA A 33 0.71 -26.76 19.73
N ARG A 34 0.11 -26.59 18.54
CA ARG A 34 -0.65 -27.66 17.85
C ARG A 34 0.24 -28.73 17.21
N MET A 35 1.45 -28.37 16.77
CA MET A 35 2.44 -29.36 16.33
C MET A 35 3.00 -30.16 17.51
N ALA A 36 3.16 -29.53 18.69
CA ALA A 36 3.53 -30.23 19.91
C ALA A 36 2.44 -31.23 20.36
N THR A 37 1.15 -30.88 20.28
CA THR A 37 0.05 -31.81 20.63
C THR A 37 -0.03 -33.01 19.68
N VAL A 38 0.20 -32.82 18.38
CA VAL A 38 0.22 -33.90 17.38
C VAL A 38 1.46 -34.79 17.53
N GLN A 39 2.56 -34.20 17.98
CA GLN A 39 3.78 -34.95 18.29
C GLN A 39 3.56 -35.80 19.55
N ASP A 40 2.94 -35.24 20.59
CA ASP A 40 2.59 -35.94 21.83
C ASP A 40 1.57 -37.08 21.63
N ASP A 41 0.57 -36.88 20.76
CA ASP A 41 -0.40 -37.93 20.36
C ASP A 41 0.27 -39.07 19.56
N CYS A 42 1.43 -38.84 18.94
CA CYS A 42 2.22 -39.87 18.27
C CYS A 42 3.28 -40.52 19.17
N THR A 43 3.74 -39.86 20.25
CA THR A 43 4.67 -40.43 21.22
C THR A 43 4.01 -41.34 22.27
N ALA A 44 2.68 -41.26 22.45
CA ALA A 44 1.93 -42.15 23.34
C ALA A 44 1.65 -43.56 22.76
N ALA A 45 2.45 -44.04 21.81
CA ALA A 45 2.33 -45.38 21.22
C ALA A 45 2.96 -46.47 22.11
N ARG A 46 2.43 -46.66 23.32
CA ARG A 46 2.55 -47.93 24.07
C ARG A 46 1.32 -48.85 23.88
N SER A 47 0.33 -48.43 23.11
CA SER A 47 -0.96 -49.12 22.99
C SER A 47 -1.38 -49.39 21.53
N GLY A 48 -0.52 -50.06 20.75
CA GLY A 48 -0.91 -50.97 19.65
C GLY A 48 -1.95 -50.55 18.59
N LYS A 49 -2.30 -49.27 18.40
CA LYS A 49 -3.24 -48.82 17.34
C LYS A 49 -2.52 -48.01 16.26
N PRO A 50 -2.83 -48.21 14.96
CA PRO A 50 -2.18 -47.49 13.86
C PRO A 50 -2.67 -46.03 13.76
N CYS A 51 -1.72 -45.12 13.51
CA CYS A 51 -1.98 -43.71 13.19
C CYS A 51 -2.86 -43.59 11.94
N ARG A 52 -3.95 -42.81 11.99
CA ARG A 52 -4.78 -42.52 10.81
C ARG A 52 -4.16 -41.38 9.98
N HIS A 53 -3.27 -41.74 9.06
CA HIS A 53 -2.56 -40.81 8.16
C HIS A 53 -3.44 -40.23 7.05
N ASP A 54 -4.60 -40.85 6.80
CA ASP A 54 -5.45 -40.61 5.63
C ASP A 54 -6.25 -39.30 5.76
N VAL A 55 -6.53 -38.89 7.01
CA VAL A 55 -7.26 -37.65 7.32
C VAL A 55 -6.38 -36.40 7.08
N LEU A 56 -5.06 -36.54 7.14
CA LEU A 56 -4.12 -35.43 6.94
C LEU A 56 -3.94 -35.07 5.45
N ALA A 57 -3.94 -36.08 4.58
CA ALA A 57 -3.78 -35.90 3.14
C ALA A 57 -5.00 -35.21 2.49
N GLU A 58 -6.20 -35.52 2.98
CA GLU A 58 -7.44 -34.97 2.42
C GLU A 58 -7.72 -33.53 2.88
N ALA A 59 -7.23 -33.14 4.07
CA ALA A 59 -7.24 -31.75 4.52
C ALA A 59 -6.26 -30.84 3.74
N MET A 60 -5.26 -31.43 3.07
CA MET A 60 -4.22 -30.70 2.32
C MET A 60 -4.60 -30.43 0.85
N LYS A 61 -5.46 -31.26 0.24
CA LYS A 61 -5.89 -31.08 -1.17
C LYS A 61 -6.86 -29.91 -1.40
N THR A 62 -7.56 -29.44 -0.38
CA THR A 62 -8.71 -28.52 -0.54
C THR A 62 -8.43 -27.06 -0.18
N ARG A 63 -7.18 -26.64 0.10
CA ARG A 63 -6.90 -25.30 0.69
C ARG A 63 -5.69 -24.49 0.16
N LEU A 64 -5.30 -24.61 -1.10
CA LEU A 64 -4.23 -23.77 -1.69
C LEU A 64 -4.76 -22.85 -2.80
N PRO A 65 -5.06 -21.56 -2.54
CA PRO A 65 -5.18 -20.56 -3.59
C PRO A 65 -3.88 -19.77 -3.80
N ASP A 66 -3.60 -19.49 -5.08
CA ASP A 66 -2.73 -18.45 -5.67
C ASP A 66 -1.46 -18.00 -4.94
N LEU A 67 -0.32 -18.52 -5.39
CA LEU A 67 0.98 -17.90 -5.17
C LEU A 67 1.59 -17.51 -6.53
N ARG A 68 1.63 -16.20 -6.81
CA ARG A 68 2.45 -15.63 -7.89
C ARG A 68 3.92 -15.85 -7.53
N ALA A 69 4.66 -16.54 -8.39
CA ALA A 69 6.10 -16.71 -8.23
C ALA A 69 6.81 -15.37 -8.47
N THR A 70 7.47 -14.83 -7.45
CA THR A 70 8.32 -13.63 -7.56
C THR A 70 9.79 -14.04 -7.68
N ALA A 71 10.61 -13.21 -8.35
CA ALA A 71 12.06 -13.45 -8.47
C ALA A 71 12.78 -13.62 -7.11
N LEU A 72 12.21 -13.06 -6.04
CA LEU A 72 12.67 -13.25 -4.66
C LEU A 72 12.42 -14.67 -4.15
N ALA A 73 11.25 -15.25 -4.44
CA ALA A 73 10.94 -16.64 -4.09
C ALA A 73 11.86 -17.62 -4.82
N ARG A 74 12.24 -17.30 -6.07
CA ARG A 74 13.25 -18.06 -6.85
C ARG A 74 14.63 -18.01 -6.20
N ARG A 75 15.16 -16.83 -5.90
CA ARG A 75 16.47 -16.70 -5.22
C ARG A 75 16.49 -17.39 -3.86
N GLN A 76 15.39 -17.33 -3.11
CA GLN A 76 15.27 -18.02 -1.82
C GLN A 76 15.22 -19.54 -1.99
N ALA A 77 14.47 -20.05 -2.98
CA ALA A 77 14.44 -21.47 -3.29
C ALA A 77 15.81 -22.00 -3.77
N GLU A 78 16.51 -21.25 -4.62
CA GLU A 78 17.87 -21.57 -5.08
C GLU A 78 18.87 -21.59 -3.91
N THR A 79 18.78 -20.62 -2.99
CA THR A 79 19.66 -20.52 -1.82
C THR A 79 19.41 -21.64 -0.81
N LEU A 80 18.14 -21.95 -0.52
CA LEU A 80 17.76 -23.05 0.38
C LEU A 80 18.10 -24.42 -0.24
N SER A 81 17.98 -24.55 -1.56
CA SER A 81 18.38 -25.75 -2.30
C SER A 81 19.90 -25.96 -2.29
N ALA A 82 20.69 -24.90 -2.46
CA ALA A 82 22.15 -24.97 -2.33
C ALA A 82 22.57 -25.38 -0.91
N ALA A 83 21.97 -24.76 0.12
CA ALA A 83 22.23 -25.11 1.51
C ALA A 83 21.84 -26.55 1.87
N TRP A 84 20.75 -27.08 1.29
CA TRP A 84 20.35 -28.47 1.45
C TRP A 84 21.32 -29.44 0.78
N THR A 85 21.80 -29.12 -0.42
CA THR A 85 22.79 -29.95 -1.14
C THR A 85 24.10 -30.05 -0.35
N THR A 86 24.54 -28.95 0.25
CA THR A 86 25.69 -28.92 1.16
C THR A 86 25.42 -29.78 2.41
N ARG A 87 24.27 -29.63 3.06
CA ARG A 87 23.90 -30.42 4.25
C ARG A 87 23.73 -31.91 3.98
N VAL A 88 23.25 -32.31 2.81
CA VAL A 88 23.17 -33.74 2.41
C VAL A 88 24.56 -34.31 2.15
N ARG A 89 25.48 -33.52 1.56
CA ARG A 89 26.88 -33.91 1.41
C ARG A 89 27.59 -34.04 2.77
N GLU A 90 27.26 -33.16 3.72
CA GLU A 90 27.78 -33.18 5.10
C GLU A 90 27.22 -34.36 5.91
N ALA A 91 25.89 -34.55 5.93
CA ALA A 91 25.22 -35.66 6.63
C ALA A 91 25.51 -37.03 6.01
N GLY A 92 25.97 -37.06 4.75
CA GLY A 92 26.48 -38.26 4.13
C GLY A 92 27.70 -38.83 4.86
N ARG A 93 28.51 -38.00 5.54
CA ARG A 93 29.78 -38.38 6.17
C ARG A 93 29.67 -39.53 7.18
N ASP A 94 28.53 -39.68 7.85
CA ASP A 94 28.34 -40.65 8.94
C ASP A 94 27.51 -41.89 8.54
N MET A 95 27.31 -42.16 7.24
CA MET A 95 26.57 -43.34 6.77
C MET A 95 27.47 -44.41 6.12
N ALA A 96 27.15 -45.68 6.39
CA ALA A 96 27.88 -46.86 5.93
C ALA A 96 27.84 -47.03 4.39
N GLY A 97 29.02 -47.07 3.76
CA GLY A 97 29.21 -47.51 2.36
C GLY A 97 29.30 -46.39 1.30
N PRO A 98 30.37 -46.31 0.49
CA PRO A 98 30.55 -45.29 -0.56
C PRO A 98 29.47 -45.29 -1.65
N GLU A 99 28.90 -46.45 -1.95
CA GLU A 99 27.96 -46.66 -3.05
C GLU A 99 26.55 -46.15 -2.74
N ALA A 100 26.05 -46.42 -1.52
CA ALA A 100 24.78 -45.87 -1.03
C ALA A 100 24.81 -44.33 -0.96
N ARG A 101 25.99 -43.74 -0.69
CA ARG A 101 26.19 -42.29 -0.70
C ARG A 101 26.10 -41.72 -2.12
N ARG A 102 26.74 -42.35 -3.12
CA ARG A 102 26.66 -41.90 -4.52
C ARG A 102 25.23 -41.94 -5.07
N ILE A 103 24.48 -43.02 -4.79
CA ILE A 103 23.10 -43.18 -5.29
C ILE A 103 22.17 -42.08 -4.73
N ARG A 104 22.27 -41.75 -3.43
CA ARG A 104 21.40 -40.73 -2.83
C ARG A 104 21.75 -39.30 -3.25
N VAL A 105 23.04 -38.99 -3.43
CA VAL A 105 23.46 -37.68 -3.96
C VAL A 105 22.97 -37.52 -5.41
N SER A 106 23.09 -38.57 -6.23
CA SER A 106 22.56 -38.58 -7.60
C SER A 106 21.04 -38.41 -7.65
N GLN A 107 20.28 -39.09 -6.77
CA GLN A 107 18.83 -38.92 -6.67
C GLN A 107 18.41 -37.52 -6.21
N ALA A 108 19.15 -36.92 -5.28
CA ALA A 108 18.94 -35.55 -4.82
C ALA A 108 19.19 -34.52 -5.93
N GLU A 109 20.26 -34.68 -6.71
CA GLU A 109 20.59 -33.82 -7.84
C GLU A 109 19.58 -34.00 -9.00
N SER A 110 19.11 -35.22 -9.25
CA SER A 110 18.05 -35.50 -10.23
C SER A 110 16.72 -34.85 -9.84
N LEU A 111 16.34 -34.87 -8.56
CA LEU A 111 15.13 -34.21 -8.08
C LEU A 111 15.24 -32.69 -8.18
N ARG A 112 16.42 -32.12 -7.87
CA ARG A 112 16.71 -30.68 -8.04
C ARG A 112 16.52 -30.25 -9.49
N ALA A 113 17.08 -31.00 -10.45
CA ALA A 113 16.96 -30.69 -11.87
C ALA A 113 15.49 -30.70 -12.34
N ARG A 114 14.67 -31.65 -11.84
CA ARG A 114 13.24 -31.72 -12.20
C ARG A 114 12.42 -30.55 -11.64
N ILE A 115 12.73 -30.08 -10.43
CA ILE A 115 12.05 -28.94 -9.81
C ILE A 115 12.36 -27.65 -10.60
N ILE A 116 13.63 -27.42 -10.92
CA ILE A 116 14.05 -26.26 -11.73
C ILE A 116 13.38 -26.29 -13.10
N ALA A 117 13.45 -27.43 -13.81
CA ALA A 117 12.81 -27.57 -15.12
C ALA A 117 11.27 -27.38 -15.07
N SER A 118 10.62 -27.77 -13.96
CA SER A 118 9.19 -27.53 -13.76
C SER A 118 8.87 -26.05 -13.52
N GLN A 119 9.76 -25.31 -12.85
CA GLN A 119 9.62 -23.88 -12.63
C GLN A 119 9.82 -23.11 -13.94
N ASP A 120 10.85 -23.45 -14.71
CA ASP A 120 11.14 -22.84 -16.00
C ASP A 120 10.00 -23.05 -17.01
N ARG A 121 9.42 -24.26 -17.08
CA ARG A 121 8.23 -24.52 -17.92
C ARG A 121 7.03 -23.67 -17.51
N ARG A 122 6.85 -23.43 -16.21
CA ARG A 122 5.72 -22.64 -15.69
C ARG A 122 5.92 -21.14 -15.93
N GLU A 123 7.16 -20.63 -15.82
CA GLU A 123 7.51 -19.26 -16.20
C GLU A 123 7.34 -19.04 -17.71
N ALA A 124 7.76 -19.99 -18.55
CA ALA A 124 7.57 -19.94 -19.99
C ALA A 124 6.07 -19.90 -20.37
N ALA A 125 5.23 -20.69 -19.70
CA ALA A 125 3.78 -20.66 -19.90
C ALA A 125 3.16 -19.31 -19.52
N LEU A 126 3.57 -18.72 -18.40
CA LEU A 126 3.09 -17.40 -17.95
C LEU A 126 3.55 -16.26 -18.86
N ARG A 127 4.79 -16.31 -19.38
CA ARG A 127 5.28 -15.36 -20.39
C ARG A 127 4.46 -15.44 -21.67
N ARG A 128 4.20 -16.66 -22.16
CA ARG A 128 3.37 -16.88 -23.35
C ARG A 128 1.93 -16.43 -23.16
N GLU A 129 1.34 -16.60 -21.97
CA GLU A 129 0.02 -16.06 -21.66
C GLU A 129 -0.01 -14.52 -21.67
N ARG A 130 1.06 -13.87 -21.20
CA ARG A 130 1.22 -12.41 -21.22
C ARG A 130 1.35 -11.88 -22.65
N GLU A 131 2.21 -12.50 -23.46
CA GLU A 131 2.37 -12.18 -24.88
C GLU A 131 1.06 -12.35 -25.65
N LEU A 132 0.29 -13.41 -25.37
CA LEU A 132 -1.03 -13.60 -25.98
C LEU A 132 -2.07 -12.56 -25.54
N ARG A 133 -2.01 -12.07 -24.29
CA ARG A 133 -2.86 -10.96 -23.82
C ARG A 133 -2.49 -9.64 -24.47
N GLU A 134 -1.21 -9.34 -24.58
CA GLU A 134 -0.68 -8.14 -25.25
C GLU A 134 -1.01 -8.16 -26.76
N ALA A 135 -0.85 -9.30 -27.43
CA ALA A 135 -1.24 -9.48 -28.83
C ALA A 135 -2.76 -9.34 -29.05
N ARG A 136 -3.59 -9.85 -28.13
CA ARG A 136 -5.06 -9.67 -28.18
C ARG A 136 -5.47 -8.21 -27.93
N ALA A 137 -4.77 -7.49 -27.05
CA ALA A 137 -4.99 -6.07 -26.82
C ALA A 137 -4.59 -5.24 -28.06
N GLY A 138 -3.45 -5.54 -28.69
CA GLY A 138 -3.01 -4.91 -29.93
C GLY A 138 -3.95 -5.17 -31.11
N ALA A 139 -4.43 -6.41 -31.28
CA ALA A 139 -5.39 -6.76 -32.32
C ALA A 139 -6.77 -6.10 -32.13
N ARG A 140 -7.18 -5.86 -30.87
CA ARG A 140 -8.41 -5.12 -30.53
C ARG A 140 -8.27 -3.62 -30.81
N LEU A 141 -7.06 -3.07 -30.67
CA LEU A 141 -6.72 -1.69 -31.04
C LEU A 141 -6.66 -1.51 -32.56
N ALA A 142 -6.09 -2.47 -33.29
CA ALA A 142 -6.02 -2.44 -34.76
C ALA A 142 -7.40 -2.57 -35.43
N ARG A 143 -8.37 -3.24 -34.79
CA ARG A 143 -9.76 -3.31 -35.28
C ARG A 143 -10.57 -2.03 -35.07
N LEU A 144 -10.13 -1.13 -34.17
CA LEU A 144 -10.75 0.18 -33.92
C LEU A 144 -10.22 1.26 -34.88
N ILE A 145 -9.24 0.94 -35.71
CA ILE A 145 -8.62 1.84 -36.68
C ILE A 145 -8.72 1.17 -38.07
N SER A 146 -9.93 1.12 -38.63
CA SER A 146 -10.08 0.84 -40.08
C SER A 146 -9.86 2.14 -40.87
N PRO A 147 -9.00 2.15 -41.89
CA PRO A 147 -8.70 3.35 -42.66
C PRO A 147 -9.66 3.50 -43.84
N ASP A 148 -10.77 4.19 -43.65
CA ASP A 148 -11.51 4.83 -44.74
C ASP A 148 -11.38 6.35 -44.60
N ALA A 149 -10.37 6.90 -45.28
CA ALA A 149 -10.35 8.24 -45.88
C ALA A 149 -8.92 8.56 -46.33
N ILE A 150 -8.61 8.16 -47.57
CA ILE A 150 -7.48 8.73 -48.33
C ILE A 150 -8.05 9.89 -49.18
N LEU A 151 -7.33 11.01 -49.20
CA LEU A 151 -7.04 11.95 -50.32
C LEU A 151 -7.01 13.43 -49.85
N PRO A 152 -6.28 14.35 -50.52
CA PRO A 152 -4.92 14.23 -51.05
C PRO A 152 -3.98 15.36 -50.56
N HIS A 153 -2.69 15.19 -50.81
CA HIS A 153 -1.59 16.07 -50.44
C HIS A 153 -1.69 17.51 -50.99
N GLY A 154 -1.54 18.49 -50.10
CA GLY A 154 -1.17 19.88 -50.41
C GLY A 154 0.09 20.27 -49.64
N SER A 155 1.14 20.63 -50.37
CA SER A 155 2.42 21.10 -49.82
C SER A 155 2.28 22.48 -49.17
N LEU A 156 2.62 22.62 -47.89
CA LEU A 156 2.80 23.94 -47.26
C LEU A 156 4.07 24.00 -46.41
N LYS A 157 4.73 25.14 -46.55
CA LYS A 157 6.07 25.51 -46.10
C LYS A 157 6.18 25.52 -44.58
N ARG A 158 7.40 25.29 -44.08
CA ARG A 158 7.76 25.35 -42.65
C ARG A 158 7.81 26.81 -42.19
N ASP A 159 6.72 27.28 -41.57
CA ASP A 159 6.75 28.49 -40.75
C ASP A 159 6.95 28.11 -39.27
N ARG A 160 7.79 28.90 -38.59
CA ARG A 160 8.05 28.80 -37.14
C ARG A 160 6.73 28.90 -36.38
N ILE A 161 6.39 27.83 -35.66
CA ILE A 161 5.26 27.82 -34.73
C ILE A 161 5.65 28.59 -33.47
N GLU A 162 5.14 29.81 -33.31
CA GLU A 162 5.09 30.47 -32.01
C GLU A 162 4.18 29.66 -31.05
N PRO A 163 4.53 29.54 -29.76
CA PRO A 163 3.73 28.79 -28.80
C PRO A 163 2.36 29.47 -28.64
N LYS A 164 1.32 28.78 -29.11
CA LYS A 164 -0.08 29.18 -28.94
C LYS A 164 -0.39 29.29 -27.43
N PRO A 165 -1.04 30.37 -26.95
CA PRO A 165 -1.38 30.51 -25.54
C PRO A 165 -2.21 29.31 -25.08
N GLU A 166 -1.82 28.74 -23.94
CA GLU A 166 -2.51 27.59 -23.36
C GLU A 166 -3.98 27.93 -23.13
N ARG A 167 -4.87 27.21 -23.80
CA ARG A 167 -6.30 27.28 -23.53
C ARG A 167 -6.52 26.79 -22.09
N PRO A 168 -7.20 27.55 -21.22
CA PRO A 168 -7.50 27.08 -19.87
C PRO A 168 -8.27 25.76 -19.97
N LEU A 169 -7.93 24.80 -19.10
CA LEU A 169 -8.65 23.53 -18.95
C LEU A 169 -10.15 23.83 -18.83
N PRO A 170 -11.06 22.99 -19.37
CA PRO A 170 -12.49 23.17 -19.11
C PRO A 170 -12.69 23.20 -17.60
N GLU A 171 -13.07 24.36 -17.09
CA GLU A 171 -13.23 24.59 -15.66
C GLU A 171 -14.38 23.69 -15.21
N VAL A 172 -14.10 22.75 -14.30
CA VAL A 172 -15.15 21.90 -13.74
C VAL A 172 -16.20 22.82 -13.14
N GLU A 173 -17.44 22.68 -13.59
CA GLU A 173 -18.51 23.59 -13.20
C GLU A 173 -18.65 23.65 -11.67
N PRO A 174 -18.44 24.83 -11.05
CA PRO A 174 -18.32 24.92 -9.59
C PRO A 174 -19.63 24.64 -8.85
N HIS A 175 -20.77 24.65 -9.55
CA HIS A 175 -22.11 24.44 -8.98
C HIS A 175 -22.52 22.96 -8.88
N LEU A 176 -21.77 22.04 -9.51
CA LEU A 176 -22.02 20.61 -9.37
C LEU A 176 -21.74 20.14 -7.94
N PRO A 177 -22.47 19.14 -7.40
CA PRO A 177 -22.10 18.51 -6.14
C PRO A 177 -20.65 18.02 -6.15
N ALA A 178 -19.97 18.07 -4.99
CA ALA A 178 -18.55 17.71 -4.89
C ALA A 178 -18.16 16.39 -5.56
N ILE A 179 -18.97 15.33 -5.44
CA ILE A 179 -18.70 14.04 -6.08
C ILE A 179 -18.73 14.13 -7.62
N GLU A 180 -19.64 14.91 -8.18
CA GLU A 180 -19.74 15.12 -9.62
C GLU A 180 -18.58 15.96 -10.15
N ARG A 181 -18.10 16.94 -9.36
CA ARG A 181 -16.86 17.65 -9.68
C ARG A 181 -15.65 16.72 -9.70
N ILE A 182 -15.56 15.81 -8.71
CA ILE A 182 -14.49 14.82 -8.67
C ILE A 182 -14.55 13.89 -9.89
N ARG A 183 -15.72 13.35 -10.22
CA ARG A 183 -15.92 12.50 -11.41
C ARG A 183 -15.59 13.22 -12.71
N ALA A 184 -15.95 14.50 -12.83
CA ALA A 184 -15.56 15.34 -13.96
C ALA A 184 -14.03 15.47 -14.11
N ARG A 185 -13.28 15.55 -13.01
CA ARG A 185 -11.80 15.57 -13.05
C ARG A 185 -11.22 14.24 -13.57
N PHE A 186 -11.86 13.11 -13.26
CA PHE A 186 -11.47 11.82 -13.84
C PHE A 186 -11.85 11.72 -15.33
N ARG A 187 -13.01 12.24 -15.74
CA ARG A 187 -13.41 12.31 -17.16
C ARG A 187 -12.42 13.12 -18.00
N THR A 188 -12.01 14.29 -17.52
CA THR A 188 -11.02 15.15 -18.22
C THR A 188 -9.63 14.53 -18.30
N LEU A 189 -9.30 13.60 -17.40
CA LEU A 189 -8.06 12.83 -17.50
C LEU A 189 -8.18 11.74 -18.57
N ALA A 190 -9.35 11.09 -18.70
CA ALA A 190 -9.61 10.08 -19.72
C ALA A 190 -9.67 10.65 -21.15
N SER A 191 -10.10 11.90 -21.32
CA SER A 191 -10.13 12.57 -22.63
C SER A 191 -8.78 13.13 -23.10
N ALA A 192 -7.71 12.96 -22.31
CA ALA A 192 -6.38 13.54 -22.54
C ALA A 192 -6.34 15.09 -22.58
N ASP A 193 -7.41 15.76 -22.17
CA ASP A 193 -7.44 17.23 -22.09
C ASP A 193 -6.56 17.78 -20.96
N ARG A 194 -6.23 16.92 -19.98
CA ARG A 194 -5.46 17.30 -18.81
C ARG A 194 -3.96 17.14 -19.03
N LYS A 195 -3.21 18.24 -18.92
CA LYS A 195 -1.73 18.26 -19.08
C LYS A 195 -0.93 17.90 -17.82
N ARG A 196 -1.56 17.91 -16.64
CA ARG A 196 -0.90 17.61 -15.36
C ARG A 196 -1.59 16.44 -14.64
N PRO A 197 -0.89 15.73 -13.75
CA PRO A 197 -1.49 14.69 -12.93
C PRO A 197 -2.76 15.14 -12.19
N LEU A 198 -3.71 14.22 -12.03
CA LEU A 198 -4.78 14.34 -11.05
C LEU A 198 -4.25 13.83 -9.71
N THR A 199 -4.03 14.74 -8.76
CA THR A 199 -3.45 14.38 -7.46
C THR A 199 -4.52 14.19 -6.41
N VAL A 200 -4.61 12.99 -5.84
CA VAL A 200 -5.46 12.68 -4.68
C VAL A 200 -4.58 12.60 -3.44
N LEU A 201 -4.90 13.35 -2.40
CA LEU A 201 -4.26 13.29 -1.09
C LEU A 201 -5.19 12.59 -0.09
N HIS A 202 -4.78 11.44 0.45
CA HIS A 202 -5.52 10.70 1.45
C HIS A 202 -4.81 10.73 2.80
N ILE A 203 -5.39 11.41 3.78
CA ILE A 203 -4.87 11.46 5.16
C ILE A 203 -5.73 10.60 6.09
N GLY A 204 -5.14 9.86 7.02
CA GLY A 204 -5.97 9.05 7.92
C GLY A 204 -5.25 8.19 8.96
N ASP A 205 -5.95 7.15 9.39
CA ASP A 205 -5.54 6.27 10.48
C ASP A 205 -4.79 5.00 9.99
N SER A 206 -4.92 3.88 10.71
CA SER A 206 -4.25 2.61 10.37
C SER A 206 -4.68 2.04 9.02
N HIS A 207 -5.90 2.28 8.56
CA HIS A 207 -6.36 1.80 7.25
C HIS A 207 -5.57 2.46 6.11
N VAL A 208 -5.21 3.73 6.29
CA VAL A 208 -4.36 4.50 5.37
C VAL A 208 -2.88 4.19 5.58
N ALA A 209 -2.44 4.02 6.84
CA ALA A 209 -1.04 3.79 7.20
C ALA A 209 -0.49 2.44 6.73
N SER A 210 -1.35 1.42 6.68
CA SER A 210 -1.01 0.08 6.17
C SER A 210 -0.76 0.05 4.66
N ASP A 211 -1.13 1.13 3.98
CA ASP A 211 -1.18 1.29 2.52
C ASP A 211 -1.96 0.17 1.80
N SER A 212 -2.73 -0.66 2.50
CA SER A 212 -3.45 -1.80 1.89
C SER A 212 -4.74 -1.36 1.20
N PHE A 213 -5.49 -0.43 1.80
CA PHE A 213 -6.64 0.20 1.17
C PHE A 213 -6.22 1.15 0.05
N THR A 214 -5.25 2.02 0.33
CA THR A 214 -4.80 3.06 -0.59
C THR A 214 -3.96 2.55 -1.76
N SER A 215 -3.14 1.50 -1.59
CA SER A 215 -2.53 0.83 -2.75
C SER A 215 -3.58 0.20 -3.65
N GLY A 216 -4.64 -0.40 -3.06
CA GLY A 216 -5.73 -0.96 -3.83
C GLY A 216 -6.41 0.08 -4.72
N ILE A 217 -6.72 1.25 -4.15
CA ILE A 217 -7.33 2.38 -4.87
C ILE A 217 -6.37 2.90 -5.94
N ARG A 218 -5.10 3.12 -5.56
CA ARG A 218 -4.06 3.64 -6.45
C ARG A 218 -3.87 2.73 -7.67
N ASP A 219 -3.73 1.41 -7.47
CA ASP A 219 -3.59 0.43 -8.55
C ASP A 219 -4.72 0.55 -9.57
N ILE A 220 -5.97 0.63 -9.09
CA ILE A 220 -7.17 0.65 -9.94
C ILE A 220 -7.25 1.95 -10.72
N LEU A 221 -7.05 3.09 -10.05
CA LEU A 221 -7.13 4.40 -10.69
C LEU A 221 -5.98 4.61 -11.67
N GLN A 222 -4.76 4.18 -11.34
CA GLN A 222 -3.62 4.30 -12.23
C GLN A 222 -3.72 3.35 -13.43
N ALA A 223 -4.23 2.12 -13.24
CA ALA A 223 -4.48 1.21 -14.36
C ALA A 223 -5.53 1.76 -15.33
N ARG A 224 -6.51 2.52 -14.82
CA ARG A 224 -7.60 3.10 -15.64
C ARG A 224 -7.21 4.41 -16.32
N TYR A 225 -6.49 5.28 -15.61
CA TYR A 225 -6.29 6.68 -16.02
C TYR A 225 -4.82 7.07 -16.21
N GLY A 226 -3.88 6.12 -16.12
CA GLY A 226 -2.44 6.36 -16.23
C GLY A 226 -1.75 6.53 -14.87
N ASP A 227 -0.50 6.11 -14.81
CA ASP A 227 0.33 6.15 -13.59
C ASP A 227 1.26 7.37 -13.60
N ALA A 228 0.87 8.45 -12.91
CA ALA A 228 1.69 9.65 -12.74
C ALA A 228 2.75 9.52 -11.61
N GLY A 229 2.99 8.29 -11.14
CA GLY A 229 3.94 7.92 -10.10
C GLY A 229 3.40 8.07 -8.67
N ARG A 230 4.26 7.72 -7.70
CA ARG A 230 3.88 7.46 -6.31
C ARG A 230 3.47 8.70 -5.52
N GLY A 231 3.97 9.88 -5.89
CA GLY A 231 3.81 11.12 -5.14
C GLY A 231 4.50 11.08 -3.77
N GLN A 232 4.12 11.99 -2.87
CA GLN A 232 4.68 12.07 -1.52
C GLN A 232 4.36 10.81 -0.70
N MET A 233 5.32 10.43 0.15
CA MET A 233 5.23 9.28 1.03
C MET A 233 6.07 9.50 2.29
N ILE A 234 5.76 8.76 3.34
CA ILE A 234 6.57 8.74 4.57
C ILE A 234 8.00 8.24 4.26
N PRO A 235 9.02 8.71 5.00
CA PRO A 235 10.39 8.20 4.87
C PRO A 235 10.51 6.77 5.43
N PRO A 236 11.59 6.02 5.10
CA PRO A 236 11.76 4.64 5.56
C PRO A 236 11.87 4.57 7.08
N ASP A 237 11.47 3.43 7.64
CA ASP A 237 11.57 3.14 9.07
C ASP A 237 10.90 4.20 9.98
N ALA A 238 9.95 4.97 9.44
CA ALA A 238 9.19 5.99 10.16
C ALA A 238 8.53 5.43 11.45
N PHE A 239 7.90 4.26 11.34
CA PHE A 239 7.36 3.53 12.49
C PHE A 239 7.19 2.05 12.13
N LYS A 240 7.00 1.21 13.14
CA LYS A 240 6.79 -0.23 12.95
C LYS A 240 5.55 -0.45 12.08
N TYR A 241 5.68 -1.26 11.04
CA TYR A 241 4.64 -1.59 10.05
C TYR A 241 4.25 -0.43 9.11
N ALA A 242 5.03 0.66 9.07
CA ALA A 242 4.97 1.58 7.95
C ALA A 242 5.23 0.82 6.64
N TYR A 243 4.30 0.88 5.71
CA TYR A 243 4.44 0.27 4.39
C TYR A 243 4.13 1.31 3.32
N VAL A 244 4.90 1.28 2.24
CA VAL A 244 4.74 2.15 1.08
C VAL A 244 4.74 1.25 -0.14
N ASP A 245 3.58 1.10 -0.78
CA ASP A 245 3.50 0.32 -2.00
C ASP A 245 4.17 1.05 -3.19
N GLN A 246 4.47 0.32 -4.27
CA GLN A 246 5.25 0.75 -5.45
C GLN A 246 6.71 1.15 -5.22
N ILE A 247 7.14 1.43 -3.99
CA ILE A 247 8.52 1.81 -3.66
C ILE A 247 9.08 0.84 -2.61
N SER A 248 10.34 0.43 -2.78
CA SER A 248 11.16 -0.16 -1.74
C SER A 248 11.98 0.95 -1.09
N GLN A 249 12.01 1.04 0.24
CA GLN A 249 12.75 2.10 0.94
C GLN A 249 13.63 1.52 2.04
N LYS A 250 14.78 2.15 2.28
CA LYS A 250 15.72 1.77 3.35
C LYS A 250 16.42 2.97 3.95
N ALA A 251 16.65 2.92 5.26
CA ALA A 251 17.56 3.83 5.95
C ALA A 251 18.89 3.11 6.27
N ALA A 252 20.01 3.80 6.10
CA ALA A 252 21.33 3.33 6.50
C ALA A 252 22.06 4.41 7.32
N GLY A 253 22.80 4.00 8.34
CA GLY A 253 23.43 4.90 9.31
C GLY A 253 22.48 5.31 10.44
N ARG A 254 22.89 6.30 11.23
CA ARG A 254 22.18 6.69 12.46
C ARG A 254 21.03 7.64 12.17
N TRP A 255 19.82 7.12 12.09
CA TRP A 255 18.58 7.90 11.98
C TRP A 255 17.75 7.84 13.26
N ARG A 256 17.03 8.91 13.57
CA ARG A 256 16.03 8.95 14.64
C ARG A 256 14.68 9.34 14.07
N SER A 257 13.70 8.45 14.20
CA SER A 257 12.31 8.75 13.84
C SER A 257 11.54 9.28 15.05
N LYS A 258 10.80 10.37 14.86
CA LYS A 258 9.75 10.87 15.75
C LYS A 258 8.44 10.91 14.98
N THR A 259 7.34 10.61 15.66
CA THR A 259 5.99 10.75 15.09
C THR A 259 5.11 11.58 16.00
N ALA A 260 4.15 12.31 15.41
CA ALA A 260 3.14 13.06 16.14
C ALA A 260 2.33 12.15 17.10
N LEU A 261 2.28 10.84 16.82
CA LEU A 261 1.58 9.87 17.68
C LEU A 261 2.26 9.75 19.05
N LYS A 262 3.60 9.74 19.06
CA LYS A 262 4.41 9.56 20.29
C LYS A 262 4.83 10.88 20.93
N TYR A 263 5.00 11.94 20.14
CA TYR A 263 5.52 13.23 20.60
C TYR A 263 4.46 14.32 20.49
N LYS A 264 4.33 15.14 21.55
CA LYS A 264 3.39 16.28 21.58
C LYS A 264 3.82 17.42 20.67
N HIS A 265 5.13 17.58 20.46
CA HIS A 265 5.73 18.67 19.70
C HIS A 265 6.87 18.15 18.82
N GLY A 266 7.07 18.83 17.69
CA GLY A 266 8.11 18.55 16.71
C GLY A 266 7.70 19.10 15.35
N PRO A 267 8.63 19.22 14.39
CA PRO A 267 8.27 19.62 13.04
C PRO A 267 7.58 18.43 12.38
N PHE A 268 6.25 18.38 12.52
CA PHE A 268 5.40 17.37 11.93
C PHE A 268 4.53 18.01 10.86
N GLY A 269 4.79 17.67 9.59
CA GLY A 269 3.90 17.98 8.48
C GLY A 269 2.73 17.00 8.38
N LEU A 270 2.13 16.89 7.20
CA LEU A 270 0.99 15.98 6.93
C LEU A 270 1.34 14.50 7.16
N SER A 271 2.59 14.11 6.94
CA SER A 271 3.06 12.74 7.24
C SER A 271 2.96 12.40 8.72
N GLY A 272 3.01 13.40 9.60
CA GLY A 272 3.13 13.23 11.05
C GLY A 272 4.44 12.57 11.47
N VAL A 273 5.45 12.55 10.60
CA VAL A 273 6.76 11.91 10.77
C VAL A 273 7.87 12.96 10.65
N ASN A 274 8.92 12.79 11.45
CA ASN A 274 10.20 13.46 11.29
C ASN A 274 11.31 12.43 11.45
N LEU A 275 12.07 12.21 10.38
CA LEU A 275 13.24 11.34 10.36
C LEU A 275 14.52 12.21 10.31
N ALA A 276 15.29 12.19 11.39
CA ALA A 276 16.40 13.11 11.60
C ALA A 276 17.75 12.40 11.64
N SER A 277 18.78 12.99 11.03
CA SER A 277 20.17 12.61 11.22
C SER A 277 21.14 13.77 11.06
N SER A 278 22.16 13.80 11.93
CA SER A 278 23.36 14.65 11.79
C SER A 278 24.61 13.84 11.42
N ALA A 279 24.48 12.52 11.24
CA ALA A 279 25.61 11.65 10.95
C ALA A 279 25.97 11.75 9.46
N ARG A 280 27.21 12.17 9.18
CA ARG A 280 27.73 12.18 7.80
C ARG A 280 27.62 10.79 7.19
N ASN A 281 27.25 10.72 5.91
CA ASN A 281 27.02 9.50 5.14
C ASN A 281 25.82 8.65 5.60
N ALA A 282 24.97 9.15 6.52
CA ALA A 282 23.66 8.55 6.72
C ALA A 282 22.84 8.67 5.42
N ARG A 283 22.18 7.59 5.02
CA ARG A 283 21.48 7.48 3.73
C ARG A 283 20.03 7.08 3.89
N LEU A 284 19.18 7.61 3.01
CA LEU A 284 17.85 7.08 2.70
C LEU A 284 17.85 6.69 1.24
N THR A 285 17.46 5.45 0.92
CA THR A 285 17.38 4.95 -0.47
C THR A 285 15.97 4.52 -0.79
N MET A 286 15.51 4.89 -1.98
CA MET A 286 14.25 4.49 -2.57
C MET A 286 14.53 3.79 -3.89
N ASP A 287 13.85 2.68 -4.13
CA ASP A 287 13.89 1.95 -5.40
C ASP A 287 12.45 1.76 -5.89
N THR A 288 12.18 2.08 -7.15
CA THR A 288 10.89 1.78 -7.78
C THR A 288 10.69 0.26 -7.91
N LYS A 289 9.46 -0.21 -7.71
CA LYS A 289 9.09 -1.61 -8.00
C LYS A 289 8.69 -1.81 -9.47
N SER A 290 8.39 -0.72 -10.19
CA SER A 290 7.95 -0.78 -11.59
C SER A 290 8.19 0.54 -12.32
N GLY A 291 9.03 0.51 -13.36
CA GLY A 291 9.32 1.66 -14.22
C GLY A 291 10.05 2.80 -13.52
N ASP A 292 10.70 3.66 -14.31
CA ASP A 292 11.46 4.79 -13.77
C ASP A 292 10.53 5.90 -13.28
N PHE A 293 11.03 6.71 -12.35
CA PHE A 293 10.48 8.04 -12.08
C PHE A 293 11.21 9.07 -12.95
N ASP A 294 10.54 10.18 -13.28
CA ASP A 294 11.11 11.32 -14.01
C ASP A 294 11.62 12.41 -13.06
N TRP A 295 11.18 12.39 -11.81
CA TRP A 295 11.61 13.31 -10.77
C TRP A 295 11.51 12.68 -9.38
N VAL A 296 12.34 13.21 -8.47
CA VAL A 296 12.32 12.91 -7.03
C VAL A 296 12.28 14.22 -6.27
N ALA A 297 11.59 14.25 -5.14
CA ALA A 297 11.62 15.38 -4.23
C ALA A 297 11.77 14.93 -2.78
N VAL A 298 12.41 15.76 -1.97
CA VAL A 298 12.53 15.55 -0.52
C VAL A 298 12.07 16.80 0.21
N THR A 299 11.14 16.62 1.14
CA THR A 299 10.69 17.69 2.04
C THR A 299 11.47 17.60 3.35
N VAL A 300 12.18 18.67 3.69
CA VAL A 300 12.97 18.75 4.93
C VAL A 300 12.55 19.96 5.76
N ALA A 301 12.61 19.83 7.08
CA ALA A 301 12.45 20.98 7.96
C ALA A 301 13.67 21.91 7.83
N THR A 302 13.42 23.23 7.78
CA THR A 302 14.46 24.26 7.63
C THR A 302 14.77 24.95 8.94
N GLY A 303 15.91 25.62 9.00
CA GLY A 303 16.36 26.39 10.17
C GLY A 303 17.84 26.78 10.05
N PRO A 304 18.32 27.77 10.82
CA PRO A 304 19.66 28.33 10.64
C PRO A 304 20.78 27.29 10.85
N ASP A 305 20.54 26.30 11.72
CA ASP A 305 21.50 25.25 12.09
C ASP A 305 21.26 23.89 11.41
N GLN A 306 20.39 23.85 10.39
CA GLN A 306 20.17 22.61 9.65
C GLN A 306 21.33 22.31 8.69
N GLY A 307 21.49 21.03 8.37
CA GLY A 307 22.61 20.50 7.61
C GLY A 307 22.40 20.53 6.10
N ARG A 308 23.38 19.97 5.39
CA ARG A 308 23.36 19.75 3.96
C ARG A 308 23.17 18.27 3.64
N PHE A 309 22.58 18.00 2.48
CA PHE A 309 22.43 16.65 1.95
C PHE A 309 22.67 16.63 0.45
N ALA A 310 23.11 15.49 -0.08
CA ALA A 310 23.10 15.21 -1.50
C ALA A 310 21.86 14.38 -1.84
N LEU A 311 21.24 14.63 -2.99
CA LEU A 311 20.25 13.78 -3.60
C LEU A 311 20.81 13.22 -4.91
N THR A 312 20.91 11.91 -4.98
CA THR A 312 21.36 11.18 -6.17
C THR A 312 20.18 10.45 -6.79
N VAL A 313 20.01 10.56 -8.10
CA VAL A 313 19.01 9.85 -8.92
C VAL A 313 19.69 9.34 -10.17
N GLY A 314 19.71 8.01 -10.36
CA GLY A 314 20.57 7.40 -11.36
C GLY A 314 22.00 7.93 -11.21
N ASP A 315 22.54 8.53 -12.26
CA ASP A 315 23.91 9.08 -12.29
C ASP A 315 23.98 10.57 -11.89
N ARG A 316 22.84 11.26 -11.73
CA ARG A 316 22.82 12.67 -11.34
C ARG A 316 22.87 12.82 -9.83
N THR A 317 23.72 13.71 -9.35
CA THR A 317 23.81 14.09 -7.93
C THR A 317 23.78 15.60 -7.78
N GLU A 318 22.90 16.09 -6.92
CA GLU A 318 22.81 17.50 -6.53
C GLU A 318 22.95 17.66 -5.01
N GLN A 319 23.51 18.78 -4.57
CA GLN A 319 23.64 19.10 -3.15
C GLN A 319 22.68 20.21 -2.76
N PHE A 320 22.01 20.02 -1.63
CA PHE A 320 21.04 20.95 -1.07
C PHE A 320 21.41 21.33 0.37
N SER A 321 20.95 22.50 0.78
CA SER A 321 21.08 23.01 2.14
C SER A 321 19.70 23.12 2.76
N ALA A 322 19.49 22.53 3.93
CA ALA A 322 18.27 22.73 4.71
C ALA A 322 18.32 24.01 5.55
N ARG A 323 19.37 24.84 5.41
CA ARG A 323 19.44 26.14 6.09
C ARG A 323 18.38 27.08 5.55
N GLY A 324 17.70 27.76 6.45
CA GLY A 324 16.62 28.69 6.11
C GLY A 324 15.89 29.15 7.34
N GLU A 325 14.64 29.58 7.17
CA GLU A 325 13.80 30.02 8.27
C GLU A 325 13.51 28.87 9.25
N ALA A 326 13.63 29.14 10.55
CA ALA A 326 13.28 28.18 11.59
C ALA A 326 11.77 27.88 11.60
N GLY A 327 11.40 26.63 11.92
CA GLY A 327 9.99 26.24 12.00
C GLY A 327 9.27 26.15 10.65
N SER A 328 10.01 26.13 9.53
CA SER A 328 9.47 25.94 8.19
C SER A 328 9.96 24.63 7.57
N ALA A 329 9.53 24.36 6.34
CA ALA A 329 10.01 23.25 5.53
C ALA A 329 10.18 23.72 4.09
N GLN A 330 11.04 23.00 3.37
CA GLN A 330 11.22 23.20 1.95
C GLN A 330 11.23 21.84 1.24
N THR A 331 10.57 21.80 0.09
CA THR A 331 10.62 20.66 -0.83
C THR A 331 11.70 20.91 -1.87
N PHE A 332 12.72 20.06 -1.90
CA PHE A 332 13.78 20.08 -2.90
C PHE A 332 13.49 19.03 -3.96
N ARG A 333 13.22 19.47 -5.19
CA ARG A 333 12.90 18.60 -6.33
C ARG A 333 14.07 18.54 -7.30
N MET A 334 14.39 17.34 -7.76
CA MET A 334 15.34 17.10 -8.85
C MET A 334 14.60 16.41 -10.00
N ALA A 335 14.58 17.06 -11.17
CA ALA A 335 14.10 16.49 -12.41
C ALA A 335 15.20 15.63 -13.03
N ALA A 336 15.17 14.34 -12.71
CA ALA A 336 16.13 13.35 -13.16
C ALA A 336 15.41 12.01 -13.27
N ARG A 337 15.65 11.32 -14.38
CA ARG A 337 15.10 10.00 -14.62
C ARG A 337 15.93 8.93 -13.92
N GLY A 338 15.28 7.99 -13.25
CA GLY A 338 15.96 6.85 -12.64
C GLY A 338 15.00 5.85 -12.00
N ASP A 339 15.53 4.70 -11.63
CA ASP A 339 14.82 3.65 -10.89
C ASP A 339 15.17 3.64 -9.40
N SER A 340 16.27 4.32 -9.01
CA SER A 340 16.74 4.44 -7.63
C SER A 340 17.15 5.87 -7.29
N ALA A 341 16.84 6.28 -6.07
CA ALA A 341 17.19 7.59 -5.52
C ALA A 341 17.80 7.44 -4.13
N THR A 342 18.83 8.22 -3.83
CA THR A 342 19.49 8.22 -2.53
C THR A 342 19.70 9.64 -2.00
N LEU A 343 19.15 9.92 -0.81
CA LEU A 343 19.56 11.06 -0.01
C LEU A 343 20.76 10.67 0.85
N THR A 344 21.82 11.48 0.85
CA THR A 344 23.02 11.29 1.69
C THR A 344 23.29 12.54 2.52
N VAL A 345 23.39 12.40 3.85
CA VAL A 345 23.74 13.52 4.75
C VAL A 345 25.21 13.92 4.59
N LEU A 346 25.47 15.19 4.31
CA LEU A 346 26.82 15.73 4.08
C LEU A 346 27.43 16.40 5.33
N GLY A 347 26.60 16.69 6.34
CA GLY A 347 26.98 17.34 7.59
C GLY A 347 26.63 18.83 7.66
N GLY A 348 27.20 19.54 8.63
CA GLY A 348 26.95 20.97 8.85
C GLY A 348 25.64 21.31 9.58
N GLY A 349 25.03 20.31 10.23
CA GLY A 349 23.77 20.43 10.97
C GLY A 349 22.94 19.15 10.90
N ASN A 350 21.70 19.22 11.40
CA ASN A 350 20.75 18.11 11.32
C ASN A 350 20.01 18.14 9.96
N VAL A 351 19.72 16.98 9.38
CA VAL A 351 18.82 16.87 8.23
C VAL A 351 17.56 16.16 8.72
N GLN A 352 16.44 16.87 8.70
CA GLN A 352 15.15 16.40 9.23
C GLN A 352 14.18 16.20 8.07
N VAL A 353 14.10 14.96 7.58
CA VAL A 353 13.24 14.57 6.45
C VAL A 353 11.82 14.34 6.97
N LEU A 354 10.86 15.09 6.43
CA LEU A 354 9.45 15.03 6.81
C LEU A 354 8.67 14.05 5.91
N ASP A 355 9.00 14.08 4.62
CA ASP A 355 8.49 13.19 3.59
C ASP A 355 9.40 13.28 2.36
N TRP A 356 9.20 12.37 1.43
CA TRP A 356 9.84 12.40 0.12
C TRP A 356 8.88 11.86 -0.93
N ALA A 357 9.18 12.11 -2.20
CA ALA A 357 8.26 11.86 -3.30
C ALA A 357 9.01 11.41 -4.54
N SER A 358 8.33 10.62 -5.37
CA SER A 358 8.74 10.36 -6.75
C SER A 358 7.53 10.50 -7.67
N GLY A 359 7.78 10.79 -8.94
CA GLY A 359 6.71 10.81 -9.91
C GLY A 359 7.17 10.88 -11.35
N LYS A 360 6.17 10.93 -12.23
CA LYS A 360 6.36 11.10 -13.67
C LYS A 360 5.81 12.45 -14.13
N GLU A 361 6.28 12.92 -15.29
CA GLU A 361 5.82 14.15 -15.95
C GLU A 361 4.75 13.87 -17.03
N GLU A 362 3.98 12.81 -16.86
CA GLU A 362 2.86 12.44 -17.74
C GLU A 362 1.51 12.62 -17.05
N PRO A 363 0.42 12.89 -17.82
CA PRO A 363 -0.93 12.82 -17.29
C PRO A 363 -1.20 11.44 -16.68
N GLY A 364 -1.91 11.44 -15.55
CA GLY A 364 -2.28 10.23 -14.85
C GLY A 364 -2.77 10.53 -13.45
N VAL A 365 -3.00 9.48 -12.67
CA VAL A 365 -3.36 9.59 -11.26
C VAL A 365 -2.12 9.51 -10.39
N ARG A 366 -1.98 10.48 -9.50
CA ARG A 366 -1.02 10.46 -8.40
C ARG A 366 -1.79 10.36 -7.09
N TYR A 367 -1.74 9.19 -6.47
CA TYR A 367 -2.46 8.94 -5.22
C TYR A 367 -1.47 9.00 -4.04
N VAL A 368 -1.47 10.12 -3.32
CA VAL A 368 -0.66 10.36 -2.13
C VAL A 368 -1.42 9.89 -0.90
N ASN A 369 -0.75 9.22 0.03
CA ASN A 369 -1.37 8.83 1.29
C ASN A 369 -0.44 9.01 2.49
N PHE A 370 -0.99 9.57 3.57
CA PHE A 370 -0.34 9.72 4.86
C PHE A 370 -1.24 9.15 5.95
N GLY A 371 -0.79 8.09 6.60
CA GLY A 371 -1.51 7.49 7.71
C GLY A 371 -0.61 7.25 8.92
N LEU A 372 -1.21 7.32 10.11
CA LEU A 372 -0.58 6.91 11.36
C LEU A 372 -1.43 5.84 12.04
N ILE A 373 -0.80 4.72 12.39
CA ILE A 373 -1.48 3.59 13.02
C ILE A 373 -2.08 4.03 14.37
N GLY A 374 -3.39 3.85 14.54
CA GLY A 374 -4.10 4.19 15.77
C GLY A 374 -4.38 5.69 15.94
N ALA A 375 -4.15 6.52 14.92
CA ALA A 375 -4.44 7.94 15.00
C ALA A 375 -5.95 8.22 15.00
N THR A 376 -6.34 9.19 15.83
CA THR A 376 -7.60 9.93 15.74
C THR A 376 -7.35 11.25 15.00
N ALA A 377 -8.41 11.92 14.55
CA ALA A 377 -8.27 13.23 13.90
C ALA A 377 -7.55 14.27 14.79
N ALA A 378 -7.62 14.11 16.11
CA ALA A 378 -6.93 14.96 17.09
C ALA A 378 -5.41 14.98 16.95
N ILE A 379 -4.82 14.00 16.26
CA ILE A 379 -3.39 13.98 15.96
C ILE A 379 -2.94 15.23 15.19
N THR A 380 -3.82 15.78 14.37
CA THR A 380 -3.54 16.94 13.50
C THR A 380 -3.31 18.23 14.30
N LYS A 381 -3.73 18.29 15.58
CA LYS A 381 -3.40 19.40 16.48
C LYS A 381 -1.90 19.44 16.85
N ARG A 382 -1.20 18.32 16.69
CA ARG A 382 0.25 18.20 16.93
C ARG A 382 1.07 18.44 15.67
N MET A 383 0.41 18.55 14.51
CA MET A 383 1.06 18.88 13.25
C MET A 383 1.16 20.40 13.10
N ASP A 384 2.30 20.84 12.57
CA ASP A 384 2.61 22.25 12.43
C ASP A 384 1.86 22.86 11.24
N ARG A 385 1.25 24.02 11.45
CA ARG A 385 0.43 24.71 10.46
C ARG A 385 1.21 25.11 9.22
N LYS A 386 2.44 25.61 9.41
CA LYS A 386 3.30 26.06 8.32
C LYS A 386 3.79 24.86 7.51
N LEU A 387 4.15 23.76 8.17
CA LEU A 387 4.59 22.55 7.48
C LEU A 387 3.45 21.89 6.69
N ILE A 388 2.22 21.90 7.22
CA ILE A 388 1.04 21.46 6.47
C ILE A 388 0.84 22.32 5.21
N ALA A 389 0.98 23.65 5.33
CA ALA A 389 0.85 24.55 4.18
C ALA A 389 1.91 24.26 3.11
N GLU A 390 3.17 24.08 3.49
CA GLU A 390 4.25 23.70 2.57
C GLU A 390 4.00 22.34 1.92
N ASN A 391 3.50 21.35 2.67
CA ASN A 391 3.11 20.06 2.09
C ASN A 391 1.97 20.21 1.08
N LEU A 392 0.92 20.98 1.39
CA LEU A 392 -0.21 21.18 0.47
C LEU A 392 0.21 21.92 -0.80
N LYS A 393 1.10 22.91 -0.68
CA LYS A 393 1.70 23.60 -1.83
C LYS A 393 2.50 22.64 -2.71
N ALA A 394 3.29 21.75 -2.11
CA ALA A 394 4.12 20.78 -2.83
C ALA A 394 3.31 19.63 -3.46
N ILE A 395 2.25 19.17 -2.78
CA ILE A 395 1.37 18.11 -3.27
C ILE A 395 0.43 18.65 -4.35
N ASN A 396 -0.05 19.89 -4.17
CA ASN A 396 -1.04 20.55 -5.01
C ASN A 396 -2.25 19.63 -5.33
N PRO A 397 -3.00 19.19 -4.30
CA PRO A 397 -4.04 18.19 -4.47
C PRO A 397 -5.25 18.75 -5.23
N ASP A 398 -5.84 17.91 -6.07
CA ASP A 398 -7.15 18.14 -6.69
C ASP A 398 -8.29 17.57 -5.84
N VAL A 399 -8.00 16.52 -5.07
CA VAL A 399 -8.94 15.87 -4.17
C VAL A 399 -8.25 15.59 -2.84
N ILE A 400 -8.90 15.90 -1.72
CA ILE A 400 -8.46 15.56 -0.37
C ILE A 400 -9.45 14.57 0.26
N VAL A 401 -8.96 13.39 0.61
CA VAL A 401 -9.71 12.35 1.32
C VAL A 401 -9.33 12.38 2.80
N PHE A 402 -10.30 12.71 3.65
CA PHE A 402 -10.18 12.66 5.10
C PHE A 402 -10.64 11.28 5.60
N GLY A 403 -9.67 10.47 6.02
CA GLY A 403 -9.82 9.09 6.47
C GLY A 403 -9.45 8.85 7.94
N TYR A 404 -9.71 9.84 8.82
CA TYR A 404 -9.71 9.62 10.26
C TYR A 404 -11.13 9.33 10.72
N ALA A 405 -11.37 8.12 11.21
CA ALA A 405 -12.74 7.72 11.48
C ALA A 405 -12.85 6.57 12.49
N THR A 406 -12.09 5.49 12.29
CA THR A 406 -12.27 4.27 13.09
C THR A 406 -11.94 4.52 14.56
N ASN A 407 -10.77 5.09 14.86
CA ASN A 407 -10.38 5.32 16.25
C ASN A 407 -11.25 6.39 16.94
N ASP A 408 -11.67 7.42 16.20
CA ASP A 408 -12.56 8.47 16.71
C ASP A 408 -13.94 7.91 17.11
N GLY A 409 -14.52 7.02 16.28
CA GLY A 409 -15.79 6.36 16.57
C GLY A 409 -15.73 5.25 17.61
N PHE A 410 -14.52 4.75 17.93
CA PHE A 410 -14.28 3.79 19.00
C PHE A 410 -14.05 4.44 20.38
N ASP A 411 -13.85 5.76 20.42
CA ASP A 411 -13.71 6.50 21.68
C ASP A 411 -15.07 6.65 22.38
N ASP A 412 -15.22 6.03 23.55
CA ASP A 412 -16.45 6.13 24.34
C ASP A 412 -16.71 7.55 24.87
N ASN A 413 -15.67 8.39 24.92
CA ASN A 413 -15.76 9.80 25.30
C ASN A 413 -15.99 10.73 24.09
N PHE A 414 -16.27 10.18 22.90
CA PHE A 414 -16.58 10.97 21.73
C PHE A 414 -17.71 11.97 22.02
N ASP A 415 -17.38 13.24 21.84
CA ASP A 415 -18.28 14.38 21.88
C ASP A 415 -18.35 15.01 20.48
N THR A 416 -19.56 15.03 19.92
CA THR A 416 -19.79 15.51 18.56
C THR A 416 -19.39 16.96 18.36
N GLY A 417 -19.67 17.83 19.35
CA GLY A 417 -19.43 19.27 19.23
C GLY A 417 -17.94 19.62 19.14
N SER A 418 -17.16 19.17 20.12
CA SER A 418 -15.71 19.38 20.17
C SER A 418 -14.99 18.69 19.01
N TYR A 419 -15.48 17.52 18.58
CA TYR A 419 -14.95 16.83 17.42
C TYR A 419 -15.15 17.61 16.12
N LEU A 420 -16.39 18.05 15.83
CA LEU A 420 -16.68 18.82 14.62
C LEU A 420 -15.99 20.18 14.61
N ALA A 421 -15.82 20.83 15.76
CA ALA A 421 -15.05 22.07 15.85
C ALA A 421 -13.59 21.86 15.44
N MET A 422 -12.97 20.77 15.90
CA MET A 422 -11.60 20.40 15.53
C MET A 422 -11.48 20.05 14.04
N VAL A 423 -12.39 19.24 13.50
CA VAL A 423 -12.40 18.88 12.08
C VAL A 423 -12.60 20.14 11.22
N ARG A 424 -13.49 21.04 11.62
CA ARG A 424 -13.72 22.32 10.94
C ARG A 424 -12.47 23.18 10.89
N ASP A 425 -11.75 23.32 12.01
CA ASP A 425 -10.49 24.09 12.04
C ASP A 425 -9.43 23.51 11.08
N LEU A 426 -9.27 22.18 11.03
CA LEU A 426 -8.38 21.55 10.07
C LEU A 426 -8.84 21.76 8.63
N TYR A 427 -10.12 21.50 8.35
CA TYR A 427 -10.73 21.66 7.03
C TYR A 427 -10.51 23.08 6.50
N GLN A 428 -10.82 24.11 7.29
CA GLN A 428 -10.66 25.50 6.86
C GLN A 428 -9.20 25.87 6.63
N ARG A 429 -8.28 25.43 7.50
CA ARG A 429 -6.83 25.66 7.32
C ARG A 429 -6.32 25.01 6.03
N MET A 430 -6.71 23.77 5.75
CA MET A 430 -6.28 23.07 4.54
C MET A 430 -6.94 23.63 3.27
N LYS A 431 -8.24 23.97 3.33
CA LYS A 431 -8.97 24.59 2.22
C LYS A 431 -8.38 25.96 1.84
N ALA A 432 -7.91 26.74 2.81
CA ALA A 432 -7.20 28.00 2.52
C ALA A 432 -5.91 27.80 1.71
N GLN A 433 -5.22 26.67 1.89
CA GLN A 433 -3.97 26.35 1.18
C GLN A 433 -4.20 25.57 -0.13
N ALA A 434 -5.32 24.86 -0.24
CA ALA A 434 -5.73 24.11 -1.42
C ALA A 434 -7.18 24.45 -1.82
N PRO A 435 -7.46 25.70 -2.23
CA PRO A 435 -8.84 26.18 -2.44
C PRO A 435 -9.55 25.51 -3.62
N LYS A 436 -8.79 24.92 -4.54
CA LYS A 436 -9.32 24.21 -5.72
C LYS A 436 -9.54 22.71 -5.49
N ALA A 437 -9.19 22.20 -4.30
CA ALA A 437 -9.32 20.79 -3.98
C ALA A 437 -10.75 20.45 -3.54
N ASP A 438 -11.33 19.43 -4.15
CA ASP A 438 -12.59 18.84 -3.70
C ASP A 438 -12.34 17.92 -2.50
N TRP A 439 -13.31 17.84 -1.60
CA TRP A 439 -13.17 17.08 -0.36
C TRP A 439 -14.01 15.81 -0.35
N VAL A 440 -13.44 14.75 0.21
CA VAL A 440 -14.12 13.49 0.49
C VAL A 440 -13.94 13.18 1.97
N PHE A 441 -15.04 12.96 2.68
CA PHE A 441 -15.02 12.40 4.03
C PHE A 441 -15.31 10.90 3.97
N LEU A 442 -14.33 10.10 4.36
CA LEU A 442 -14.45 8.65 4.43
C LEU A 442 -15.14 8.27 5.74
N GLY A 443 -16.38 7.77 5.66
CA GLY A 443 -17.08 7.22 6.81
C GLY A 443 -16.35 6.03 7.41
N ALA A 444 -16.36 5.92 8.73
CA ALA A 444 -15.76 4.78 9.42
C ALA A 444 -16.35 3.46 8.90
N ALA A 445 -15.49 2.49 8.58
CA ALA A 445 -15.91 1.10 8.37
C ALA A 445 -16.70 0.58 9.57
N ASP A 446 -17.52 -0.46 9.36
CA ASP A 446 -18.03 -1.23 10.50
C ASP A 446 -16.89 -1.89 11.26
N GLY A 447 -17.00 -1.86 12.57
CA GLY A 447 -15.98 -2.39 13.46
C GLY A 447 -16.59 -2.78 14.78
N LEU A 448 -16.06 -3.82 15.41
CA LEU A 448 -16.59 -4.39 16.65
C LEU A 448 -15.51 -4.49 17.72
N ARG A 449 -15.98 -4.57 18.97
CA ARG A 449 -15.16 -4.82 20.16
C ARG A 449 -15.82 -5.87 21.04
N GLN A 450 -15.04 -6.55 21.87
CA GLN A 450 -15.56 -7.58 22.79
C GLN A 450 -16.03 -7.02 24.14
N ARG A 451 -15.65 -5.78 24.47
CA ARG A 451 -15.93 -5.11 25.75
C ARG A 451 -16.37 -3.68 25.49
N GLY A 452 -17.26 -3.16 26.34
CA GLY A 452 -17.74 -1.78 26.26
C GLY A 452 -19.18 -1.62 26.73
N LYS A 453 -19.45 -0.61 27.57
CA LYS A 453 -20.82 -0.28 28.01
C LYS A 453 -21.62 0.32 26.84
N GLY A 454 -22.94 0.17 26.87
CA GLY A 454 -23.85 0.73 25.86
C GLY A 454 -23.71 0.16 24.43
N SER A 455 -22.94 -0.92 24.26
CA SER A 455 -22.61 -1.48 22.95
C SER A 455 -23.64 -2.56 22.54
N SER A 456 -24.33 -2.35 21.41
CA SER A 456 -25.29 -3.32 20.86
C SER A 456 -24.60 -4.62 20.43
N ALA A 457 -25.21 -5.76 20.71
CA ALA A 457 -24.62 -7.07 20.44
C ALA A 457 -24.71 -7.44 18.95
N CYS A 458 -23.62 -8.05 18.44
CA CYS A 458 -23.48 -8.53 17.06
C CYS A 458 -23.19 -10.04 16.98
N GLY A 459 -23.45 -10.76 18.07
CA GLY A 459 -23.20 -12.20 18.22
C GLY A 459 -21.75 -12.57 18.51
N GLY A 460 -21.53 -13.74 19.13
CA GLY A 460 -20.19 -14.28 19.42
C GLY A 460 -19.34 -13.42 20.35
N GLY A 461 -19.97 -12.69 21.28
CA GLY A 461 -19.30 -11.77 22.21
C GLY A 461 -18.88 -10.42 21.60
N TRP A 462 -19.15 -10.19 20.31
CA TRP A 462 -18.83 -8.94 19.62
C TRP A 462 -19.94 -7.91 19.75
N ARG A 463 -19.56 -6.64 19.85
CA ARG A 463 -20.49 -5.52 20.02
C ARG A 463 -20.03 -4.30 19.21
N THR A 464 -20.98 -3.52 18.72
CA THR A 464 -20.72 -2.25 18.04
C THR A 464 -20.29 -1.18 19.04
N PRO A 465 -19.20 -0.43 18.81
CA PRO A 465 -18.87 0.72 19.63
C PRO A 465 -20.02 1.74 19.63
N PRO A 466 -20.44 2.24 20.81
CA PRO A 466 -21.68 2.99 20.98
C PRO A 466 -21.64 4.36 20.27
N LYS A 467 -20.44 4.91 20.06
CA LYS A 467 -20.23 6.23 19.44
C LYS A 467 -19.99 6.17 17.94
N LEU A 468 -19.78 4.98 17.37
CA LEU A 468 -19.39 4.81 15.97
C LEU A 468 -20.48 5.31 14.99
N ALA A 469 -21.75 5.00 15.26
CA ALA A 469 -22.87 5.48 14.44
C ALA A 469 -23.05 7.01 14.54
N ALA A 470 -22.87 7.58 15.74
CA ALA A 470 -22.96 9.02 15.94
C ALA A 470 -21.83 9.76 15.22
N HIS A 471 -20.61 9.22 15.25
CA HIS A 471 -19.47 9.73 14.48
C HIS A 471 -19.76 9.76 12.98
N ARG A 472 -20.23 8.64 12.39
CA ARG A 472 -20.58 8.57 10.96
C ARG A 472 -21.65 9.59 10.59
N LYS A 473 -22.73 9.67 11.38
CA LYS A 473 -23.81 10.65 11.17
C LYS A 473 -23.29 12.08 11.19
N ALA A 474 -22.43 12.41 12.16
CA ALA A 474 -21.83 13.74 12.28
C ALA A 474 -20.96 14.09 11.07
N MET A 475 -20.14 13.15 10.59
CA MET A 475 -19.28 13.36 9.42
C MET A 475 -20.06 13.44 8.11
N ALA A 476 -21.13 12.65 7.95
CA ALA A 476 -22.03 12.75 6.81
C ALA A 476 -22.72 14.12 6.76
N GLN A 477 -23.16 14.64 7.91
CA GLN A 477 -23.73 15.98 8.00
C GLN A 477 -22.67 17.05 7.69
N PHE A 478 -21.48 16.94 8.29
CA PHE A 478 -20.39 17.88 8.03
C PHE A 478 -20.04 17.95 6.54
N ALA A 479 -19.99 16.81 5.86
CA ALA A 479 -19.73 16.76 4.42
C ALA A 479 -20.80 17.52 3.62
N ARG A 480 -22.08 17.29 3.91
CA ARG A 480 -23.20 18.01 3.28
C ARG A 480 -23.11 19.52 3.51
N ASP A 481 -22.88 19.94 4.75
CA ASP A 481 -22.84 21.36 5.14
C ASP A 481 -21.67 22.13 4.50
N ASN A 482 -20.64 21.42 4.00
CA ASN A 482 -19.43 22.01 3.46
C ASN A 482 -19.20 21.69 1.97
N ASP A 483 -20.25 21.24 1.27
CA ASP A 483 -20.20 20.82 -0.13
C ASP A 483 -19.00 19.89 -0.41
N ALA A 484 -18.97 18.79 0.35
CA ALA A 484 -17.99 17.73 0.23
C ALA A 484 -18.70 16.39 0.01
N ALA A 485 -18.00 15.46 -0.65
CA ALA A 485 -18.50 14.12 -0.85
C ALA A 485 -18.35 13.29 0.44
N TYR A 486 -19.26 12.35 0.66
CA TYR A 486 -19.19 11.40 1.77
C TYR A 486 -19.32 9.98 1.22
N TRP A 487 -18.41 9.10 1.61
CA TRP A 487 -18.51 7.67 1.30
C TRP A 487 -18.72 6.88 2.58
N ASP A 488 -19.86 6.19 2.68
CA ASP A 488 -20.18 5.38 3.84
C ASP A 488 -19.61 3.96 3.70
N TRP A 489 -18.42 3.76 4.28
CA TRP A 489 -17.77 2.45 4.24
C TRP A 489 -18.58 1.40 5.00
N ALA A 490 -19.23 1.76 6.11
CA ALA A 490 -20.04 0.80 6.85
C ALA A 490 -21.29 0.40 6.07
N GLU A 491 -21.95 1.33 5.40
CA GLU A 491 -23.07 1.01 4.52
C GLU A 491 -22.66 0.07 3.39
N PHE A 492 -21.52 0.34 2.74
CA PHE A 492 -20.95 -0.58 1.74
C PHE A 492 -20.71 -2.00 2.30
N MET A 493 -20.30 -2.10 3.57
CA MET A 493 -20.15 -3.40 4.23
C MET A 493 -21.50 -4.08 4.55
N GLY A 494 -22.60 -3.34 4.55
CA GLY A 494 -23.95 -3.77 4.90
C GLY A 494 -24.42 -3.29 6.27
N GLY A 495 -23.92 -2.14 6.74
CA GLY A 495 -24.34 -1.49 7.97
C GLY A 495 -23.81 -2.13 9.25
N ALA A 496 -24.51 -1.92 10.36
CA ALA A 496 -24.11 -2.41 11.68
C ALA A 496 -23.93 -3.94 11.73
N CYS A 497 -22.97 -4.39 12.53
CA CYS A 497 -22.60 -5.80 12.70
C CYS A 497 -22.08 -6.49 11.42
N SER A 498 -21.94 -5.77 10.30
CA SER A 498 -21.38 -6.30 9.06
C SER A 498 -19.94 -6.76 9.23
N ALA A 499 -19.18 -6.16 10.15
CA ALA A 499 -17.82 -6.58 10.45
C ALA A 499 -17.72 -8.05 10.88
N ASN A 500 -18.72 -8.56 11.61
CA ASN A 500 -18.77 -9.98 11.97
C ASN A 500 -19.09 -10.86 10.75
N ARG A 501 -19.98 -10.40 9.85
CA ARG A 501 -20.32 -11.10 8.60
C ARG A 501 -19.12 -11.14 7.65
N TRP A 502 -18.40 -10.03 7.51
CA TRP A 502 -17.18 -9.91 6.72
C TRP A 502 -16.07 -10.82 7.26
N ALA A 503 -15.88 -10.88 8.57
CA ALA A 503 -14.89 -11.77 9.15
C ALA A 503 -15.20 -13.26 8.96
N LYS A 504 -16.48 -13.66 8.95
CA LYS A 504 -16.88 -15.03 8.59
C LYS A 504 -16.52 -15.39 7.14
N ARG A 505 -16.35 -14.39 6.28
CA ARG A 505 -15.91 -14.52 4.88
C ARG A 505 -14.41 -14.22 4.68
N ASP A 506 -13.64 -14.17 5.76
CA ASP A 506 -12.19 -13.86 5.74
C ASP A 506 -11.85 -12.49 5.10
N LEU A 507 -12.79 -11.53 5.17
CA LEU A 507 -12.58 -10.15 4.72
C LEU A 507 -12.12 -9.23 5.87
N MET A 508 -12.22 -9.68 7.12
CA MET A 508 -11.75 -8.94 8.28
C MET A 508 -10.85 -9.77 9.17
N ALA A 509 -9.90 -9.08 9.79
CA ALA A 509 -9.03 -9.66 10.79
C ALA A 509 -9.82 -10.12 12.03
N ARG A 510 -9.14 -10.89 12.88
CA ARG A 510 -9.73 -11.47 14.10
C ARG A 510 -10.21 -10.40 15.08
N ASP A 511 -9.64 -9.20 15.03
CA ASP A 511 -10.00 -8.07 15.89
C ASP A 511 -11.32 -7.39 15.53
N ARG A 512 -11.90 -7.69 14.34
CA ARG A 512 -13.11 -7.03 13.80
C ARG A 512 -12.96 -5.51 13.66
N VAL A 513 -11.73 -5.02 13.51
CA VAL A 513 -11.43 -3.62 13.23
C VAL A 513 -10.69 -3.51 11.91
N HIS A 514 -9.62 -4.29 11.74
CA HIS A 514 -8.82 -4.27 10.53
C HIS A 514 -9.32 -5.29 9.50
N PHE A 515 -8.99 -5.04 8.23
CA PHE A 515 -9.34 -5.93 7.13
C PHE A 515 -8.21 -6.90 6.82
N THR A 516 -8.56 -8.03 6.23
CA THR A 516 -7.57 -8.86 5.52
C THR A 516 -7.19 -8.19 4.20
N ARG A 517 -6.20 -8.72 3.49
CA ARG A 517 -5.83 -8.21 2.16
C ARG A 517 -7.00 -8.22 1.18
N SER A 518 -7.82 -9.28 1.19
CA SER A 518 -9.02 -9.40 0.35
C SER A 518 -10.09 -8.39 0.74
N GLY A 519 -10.31 -8.15 2.05
CA GLY A 519 -11.25 -7.12 2.50
C GLY A 519 -10.83 -5.70 2.14
N TYR A 520 -9.55 -5.37 2.28
CA TYR A 520 -9.03 -4.08 1.82
C TYR A 520 -9.15 -3.92 0.31
N ARG A 521 -8.85 -4.96 -0.48
CA ARG A 521 -9.00 -4.93 -1.94
C ARG A 521 -10.45 -4.71 -2.36
N ARG A 522 -11.41 -5.45 -1.79
CA ARG A 522 -12.85 -5.27 -2.07
C ARG A 522 -13.34 -3.86 -1.74
N SER A 523 -12.90 -3.32 -0.61
CA SER A 523 -13.24 -1.94 -0.21
C SER A 523 -12.63 -0.92 -1.16
N ALA A 524 -11.37 -1.13 -1.56
CA ALA A 524 -10.64 -0.25 -2.46
C ALA A 524 -11.27 -0.20 -3.86
N GLU A 525 -11.74 -1.34 -4.37
CA GLU A 525 -12.48 -1.43 -5.63
C GLU A 525 -13.74 -0.57 -5.58
N ALA A 526 -14.59 -0.79 -4.58
CA ALA A 526 -15.83 -0.03 -4.44
C ALA A 526 -15.60 1.48 -4.26
N PHE A 527 -14.59 1.87 -3.47
CA PHE A 527 -14.25 3.27 -3.29
C PHE A 527 -13.73 3.90 -4.59
N ALA A 528 -12.83 3.22 -5.31
CA ALA A 528 -12.25 3.71 -6.56
C ALA A 528 -13.31 3.87 -7.66
N GLU A 529 -14.26 2.94 -7.74
CA GLU A 529 -15.40 3.02 -8.65
C GLU A 529 -16.32 4.18 -8.29
N TRP A 530 -16.76 4.26 -7.03
CA TRP A 530 -17.61 5.35 -6.55
C TRP A 530 -16.98 6.73 -6.82
N LEU A 531 -15.67 6.86 -6.57
CA LEU A 531 -14.93 8.11 -6.71
C LEU A 531 -14.77 8.56 -8.17
N SER A 532 -14.61 7.61 -9.11
CA SER A 532 -14.14 7.94 -10.46
C SER A 532 -15.10 7.61 -11.59
N LEU A 533 -16.17 6.86 -11.34
CA LEU A 533 -17.16 6.49 -12.35
C LEU A 533 -18.49 7.17 -12.09
N ASP A 534 -19.16 7.49 -13.19
CA ASP A 534 -20.58 7.85 -13.21
C ASP A 534 -21.40 6.57 -13.02
N THR A 535 -21.46 6.08 -11.78
CA THR A 535 -22.40 5.02 -11.45
C THR A 535 -23.76 5.64 -11.18
N PRO A 536 -24.83 5.21 -11.88
CA PRO A 536 -26.17 5.36 -11.35
C PRO A 536 -26.20 4.72 -9.96
N GLU A 537 -26.93 5.30 -9.01
CA GLU A 537 -27.10 4.80 -7.62
C GLU A 537 -27.43 3.29 -7.54
N GLN A 538 -27.90 2.68 -8.64
CA GLN A 538 -28.25 1.27 -8.77
C GLN A 538 -27.04 0.29 -8.77
N ALA A 539 -25.82 0.72 -9.11
CA ALA A 539 -24.68 -0.22 -9.18
C ALA A 539 -24.20 -0.71 -7.79
N VAL A 540 -24.45 0.07 -6.72
CA VAL A 540 -24.16 -0.34 -5.34
C VAL A 540 -25.07 -1.49 -4.88
N VAL A 541 -26.25 -1.64 -5.50
CA VAL A 541 -27.20 -2.73 -5.23
C VAL A 541 -26.80 -4.03 -5.96
N ALA A 542 -26.05 -3.96 -7.06
CA ALA A 542 -25.70 -5.15 -7.85
C ALA A 542 -24.55 -5.97 -7.23
N LEU A 543 -23.68 -5.35 -6.40
CA LEU A 543 -22.58 -6.04 -5.71
C LEU A 543 -22.95 -6.54 -4.30
N SER A 544 -24.21 -6.34 -3.89
CA SER A 544 -24.76 -6.78 -2.60
C SER A 544 -25.64 -8.03 -2.69
N GLN A 545 -25.68 -8.73 -3.84
CA GLN A 545 -26.24 -10.08 -3.97
C GLN A 545 -25.18 -11.17 -3.80
#